data_AF-A0A386C9K7-F1
#
_entry.id   AF-A0A386C9K7-F1
#
_cell.length_a   1.000
_cell.length_b   1.000
_cell.length_c   1.000
_cell.angle_alpha   90.00
_cell.angle_beta   90.00
_cell.angle_gamma   90.00
#
_symmetry.space_group_name_H-M   'P 1'
#
loop_
_entity.id
_entity.type
_entity.pdbx_description
1 polymer ?
#
loop_
_entity_poly.entity_id
_entity_poly.type
_entity_poly.pdbx_seq_one_letter_code
_entity_poly.pdbx_strand_id
1 'polypeptide(L)'
;MDLVRARLDDSGTVYEYLDGKTRDRQARVDRFQSDPECSIFLISLKAGGHGLNLTAAEYVFILDPWWNPAVEAQAVDRAHRIGQTKQVIATRIVARDTIEEKILELQASKRALADAILGQDQGVLSQIGRAELELLLTR
;
A
#
# COMPACT_ATOMS: atom_id res chain seq x y z
N MET A 1 -4.10 -8.17 10.20
CA MET A 1 -3.34 -9.26 9.55
C MET A 1 -3.62 -10.62 10.18
N ASP A 2 -3.79 -10.75 11.50
CA ASP A 2 -4.03 -12.04 12.17
C ASP A 2 -5.25 -12.81 11.65
N LEU A 3 -6.36 -12.11 11.39
CA LEU A 3 -7.58 -12.72 10.83
C LEU A 3 -7.34 -13.35 9.45
N VAL A 4 -6.60 -12.66 8.57
CA VAL A 4 -6.28 -13.15 7.23
C VAL A 4 -5.39 -14.38 7.32
N ARG A 5 -4.39 -14.35 8.20
CA ARG A 5 -3.49 -15.49 8.43
C ARG A 5 -4.24 -16.72 8.91
N ALA A 6 -5.06 -16.58 9.95
CA ALA A 6 -5.90 -17.67 10.44
C ALA A 6 -6.75 -18.29 9.33
N ARG A 7 -7.32 -17.45 8.45
CA ARG A 7 -8.16 -17.93 7.35
C ARG A 7 -7.37 -18.67 6.25
N LEU A 8 -6.12 -18.28 6.00
CA LEU A 8 -5.20 -18.96 5.09
C LEU A 8 -4.68 -20.27 5.69
N ASP A 9 -4.37 -20.27 6.98
CA ASP A 9 -3.95 -21.46 7.73
C ASP A 9 -5.06 -22.52 7.69
N ASP A 10 -6.32 -22.12 7.97
CA ASP A 10 -7.49 -22.99 7.90
C ASP A 10 -7.73 -23.59 6.51
N SER A 11 -7.36 -22.87 5.44
CA SER A 11 -7.47 -23.39 4.06
C SER A 11 -6.23 -24.13 3.58
N GLY A 12 -5.20 -24.29 4.42
CA GLY A 12 -3.93 -24.91 4.04
C GLY A 12 -3.17 -24.16 2.95
N THR A 13 -3.45 -22.86 2.79
CA THR A 13 -2.84 -22.05 1.73
C THR A 13 -1.44 -21.63 2.14
N VAL A 14 -0.46 -21.87 1.29
CA VAL A 14 0.93 -21.47 1.55
C VAL A 14 1.10 -19.98 1.29
N TYR A 15 1.65 -19.27 2.27
CA TYR A 15 1.94 -17.84 2.16
C TYR A 15 3.23 -17.49 2.91
N GLU A 16 3.75 -16.30 2.59
CA GLU A 16 4.77 -15.63 3.39
C GLU A 16 4.22 -14.40 4.10
N TYR A 17 4.82 -14.05 5.23
CA TYR A 17 4.38 -12.93 6.05
C TYR A 17 5.56 -12.07 6.51
N LEU A 18 5.40 -10.75 6.42
CA LEU A 18 6.40 -9.79 6.84
C LEU A 18 5.80 -8.60 7.60
N ASP A 19 6.32 -8.36 8.79
CA ASP A 19 6.02 -7.20 9.62
C ASP A 19 7.28 -6.46 10.10
N GLY A 20 7.10 -5.56 11.08
CA GLY A 20 8.20 -4.78 11.66
C GLY A 20 9.13 -5.60 12.56
N LYS A 21 8.76 -6.83 12.91
CA LYS A 21 9.52 -7.74 13.80
C LYS A 21 10.22 -8.86 13.04
N THR A 22 9.85 -9.12 11.79
CA THR A 22 10.51 -10.10 10.91
C THR A 22 12.00 -9.79 10.73
N ARG A 23 12.87 -10.74 11.05
CA ARG A 23 14.34 -10.62 10.92
C ARG A 23 14.85 -11.17 9.59
N ASP A 24 14.31 -12.30 9.15
CA ASP A 24 14.67 -13.09 7.97
C ASP A 24 13.98 -12.58 6.68
N ARG A 25 13.86 -11.27 6.54
CA ARG A 25 13.05 -10.62 5.49
C ARG A 25 13.39 -11.06 4.07
N GLN A 26 14.67 -11.17 3.75
CA GLN A 26 15.11 -11.53 2.40
C GLN A 26 14.71 -12.96 2.05
N ALA A 27 14.89 -13.92 2.97
CA ALA A 27 14.52 -15.32 2.74
C ALA A 27 13.01 -15.47 2.45
N ARG A 28 12.17 -14.70 3.14
CA ARG A 28 10.72 -14.65 2.91
C ARG A 28 10.38 -14.14 1.51
N VAL A 29 11.06 -13.07 1.08
CA VAL A 29 10.90 -12.51 -0.26
C VAL A 29 11.39 -13.49 -1.33
N ASP A 30 12.56 -14.11 -1.13
CA ASP A 30 13.15 -15.06 -2.07
C ASP A 30 12.24 -16.28 -2.25
N ARG A 31 11.66 -16.80 -1.16
CA ARG A 31 10.69 -17.89 -1.24
C ARG A 31 9.47 -17.49 -2.04
N PHE A 32 8.85 -16.35 -1.75
CA PHE A 32 7.71 -15.86 -2.54
C PHE A 32 8.03 -15.64 -4.02
N GLN A 33 9.24 -15.21 -4.34
CA GLN A 33 9.66 -14.95 -5.72
C GLN A 33 9.98 -16.24 -6.51
N SER A 34 10.31 -17.34 -5.84
CA SER A 34 10.86 -18.55 -6.46
C SER A 34 10.01 -19.81 -6.31
N ASP A 35 9.20 -19.89 -5.26
CA ASP A 35 8.37 -21.06 -4.91
C ASP A 35 6.97 -20.91 -5.52
N PRO A 36 6.59 -21.70 -6.54
CA PRO A 36 5.27 -21.62 -7.17
C PRO A 36 4.11 -21.96 -6.23
N GLU A 37 4.36 -22.72 -5.15
CA GLU A 37 3.34 -23.04 -4.16
C GLU A 37 3.06 -21.82 -3.25
N CYS A 38 4.04 -20.91 -3.10
CA CYS A 38 3.92 -19.71 -2.28
C CYS A 38 3.25 -18.55 -3.06
N SER A 39 1.95 -18.68 -3.29
CA SER A 39 1.18 -17.72 -4.11
C SER A 39 0.80 -16.41 -3.40
N ILE A 40 0.93 -16.33 -2.07
CA ILE A 40 0.48 -15.17 -1.27
C ILE A 40 1.63 -14.58 -0.44
N PHE A 41 1.76 -13.25 -0.47
CA PHE A 41 2.66 -12.50 0.40
C PHE A 41 1.88 -11.46 1.22
N LEU A 42 1.83 -11.66 2.53
CA LEU A 42 1.19 -10.75 3.47
C LEU A 42 2.22 -9.77 4.03
N ILE A 43 1.95 -8.47 3.87
CA ILE A 43 2.82 -7.43 4.39
C ILE A 43 2.04 -6.31 5.05
N SER A 44 2.50 -5.86 6.21
CA SER A 44 1.94 -4.66 6.83
C SER A 44 2.46 -3.39 6.15
N LEU A 45 1.59 -2.39 5.96
CA LEU A 45 1.96 -1.11 5.35
C LEU A 45 3.11 -0.41 6.09
N LYS A 46 3.15 -0.51 7.43
CA LYS A 46 4.25 0.03 8.26
C LYS A 46 5.58 -0.70 8.11
N ALA A 47 5.56 -2.02 7.90
CA ALA A 47 6.78 -2.78 7.61
C ALA A 47 7.33 -2.51 6.20
N GLY A 48 6.54 -1.80 5.39
CA GLY A 48 6.80 -1.40 4.02
C GLY A 48 7.78 -0.23 3.82
N GLY A 49 8.50 0.22 4.85
CA GLY A 49 9.51 1.29 4.70
C GLY A 49 10.82 0.85 4.00
N HIS A 50 10.97 -0.43 3.65
CA HIS A 50 12.21 -1.00 3.14
C HIS A 50 12.02 -1.54 1.73
N GLY A 51 12.93 -1.26 0.80
CA GLY A 51 12.81 -1.52 -0.64
C GLY A 51 12.78 -3.01 -1.03
N LEU A 52 11.71 -3.72 -0.70
CA LEU A 52 11.46 -5.10 -1.13
C LEU A 52 11.06 -5.14 -2.60
N ASN A 53 11.41 -6.22 -3.28
CA ASN A 53 10.98 -6.51 -4.65
C ASN A 53 10.03 -7.71 -4.58
N LEU A 54 8.77 -7.50 -4.97
CA LEU A 54 7.71 -8.52 -4.96
C LEU A 54 7.17 -8.73 -6.38
N THR A 55 8.08 -8.83 -7.35
CA THR A 55 7.77 -8.87 -8.79
C THR A 55 7.03 -10.14 -9.23
N ALA A 56 6.98 -11.18 -8.42
CA ALA A 56 6.11 -12.33 -8.64
C ALA A 56 4.61 -11.99 -8.47
N ALA A 57 4.28 -10.89 -7.77
CA ALA A 57 2.90 -10.49 -7.53
C ALA A 57 2.28 -9.78 -8.75
N GLU A 58 1.18 -10.34 -9.25
CA GLU A 58 0.33 -9.71 -10.29
C GLU A 58 -0.83 -8.94 -9.67
N TYR A 59 -1.27 -9.33 -8.47
CA TYR A 59 -2.39 -8.73 -7.77
C TYR A 59 -1.93 -8.17 -6.43
N VAL A 60 -2.34 -6.93 -6.15
CA VAL A 60 -2.10 -6.26 -4.87
C VAL A 60 -3.45 -5.90 -4.26
N PHE A 61 -3.76 -6.49 -3.12
CA PHE A 61 -4.97 -6.18 -2.36
C PHE A 61 -4.61 -5.26 -1.18
N ILE A 62 -5.17 -4.06 -1.18
CA ILE A 62 -5.10 -3.14 -0.05
C ILE A 62 -6.35 -3.40 0.78
N LEU A 63 -6.16 -4.05 1.93
CA LEU A 63 -7.26 -4.50 2.79
C LEU A 63 -7.88 -3.37 3.60
N ASP A 64 -7.05 -2.44 4.08
CA ASP A 64 -7.48 -1.32 4.90
C ASP A 64 -6.89 -0.03 4.29
N PRO A 65 -7.72 0.98 3.95
CA PRO A 65 -7.22 2.23 3.41
C PRO A 65 -6.42 3.01 4.46
N TRP A 66 -5.30 3.59 4.06
CA TRP A 66 -4.41 4.36 4.94
C TRP A 66 -4.50 5.85 4.61
N TRP A 67 -4.62 6.72 5.60
CA TRP A 67 -4.82 8.16 5.36
C TRP A 67 -3.71 8.82 4.53
N ASN A 68 -2.51 8.24 4.47
CA ASN A 68 -1.40 8.69 3.63
C ASN A 68 -1.35 7.88 2.31
N PRO A 69 -1.75 8.48 1.16
CA PRO A 69 -1.81 7.77 -0.12
C PRO A 69 -0.43 7.33 -0.64
N ALA A 70 0.65 8.02 -0.24
CA ALA A 70 2.01 7.66 -0.67
C ALA A 70 2.47 6.30 -0.10
N VAL A 71 1.98 5.92 1.07
CA VAL A 71 2.29 4.62 1.70
C VAL A 71 1.64 3.48 0.91
N GLU A 72 0.40 3.66 0.44
CA GLU A 72 -0.26 2.69 -0.43
C GLU A 72 0.43 2.59 -1.80
N ALA A 73 0.77 3.72 -2.41
CA ALA A 73 1.50 3.74 -3.68
C ALA A 73 2.84 2.98 -3.56
N GLN A 74 3.61 3.24 -2.51
CA GLN A 74 4.85 2.51 -2.22
C GLN A 74 4.62 1.00 -2.01
N ALA A 75 3.47 0.60 -1.47
CA ALA A 75 3.13 -0.81 -1.32
C ALA A 75 2.89 -1.47 -2.70
N VAL A 76 2.22 -0.77 -3.61
CA VAL A 76 1.98 -1.25 -4.99
C VAL A 76 3.28 -1.27 -5.81
N ASP A 77 4.13 -0.27 -5.68
CA ASP A 77 5.41 -0.14 -6.40
C ASP A 77 6.39 -1.29 -6.14
N ARG A 78 6.18 -2.07 -5.08
CA ARG A 78 6.97 -3.29 -4.80
C ARG A 78 6.72 -4.39 -5.81
N ALA A 79 5.47 -4.50 -6.27
CA ALA A 79 5.06 -5.43 -7.31
C ALA A 79 5.27 -4.82 -8.70
N HIS A 80 4.95 -3.53 -8.85
CA HIS A 80 5.16 -2.77 -10.08
C HIS A 80 6.60 -2.23 -10.18
N ARG A 81 7.57 -3.15 -10.29
CA ARG A 81 9.01 -2.84 -10.31
C ARG A 81 9.71 -3.43 -11.53
N ILE A 82 10.91 -2.91 -11.84
CA ILE A 82 11.80 -3.46 -12.86
C ILE A 82 12.00 -4.95 -12.60
N GLY A 83 11.76 -5.77 -13.63
CA GLY A 83 11.77 -7.24 -13.54
C GLY A 83 10.37 -7.87 -13.54
N GLN A 84 9.31 -7.09 -13.33
CA GLN A 84 7.94 -7.52 -13.57
C GLN A 84 7.66 -7.59 -15.08
N THR A 85 7.13 -8.72 -15.54
CA THR A 85 6.79 -8.97 -16.96
C THR A 85 5.28 -8.99 -17.21
N LYS A 86 4.47 -9.02 -16.13
CA LYS A 86 3.02 -9.11 -16.18
C LYS A 86 2.36 -7.82 -15.67
N GLN A 87 1.11 -7.61 -16.05
CA GLN A 87 0.34 -6.46 -15.57
C GLN A 87 0.07 -6.59 -14.06
N VAL A 88 0.33 -5.53 -13.31
CA VAL A 88 0.02 -5.46 -11.87
C VAL A 88 -1.34 -4.77 -11.68
N ILE A 89 -2.26 -5.46 -11.00
CA ILE A 89 -3.60 -4.97 -10.65
C ILE A 89 -3.65 -4.68 -9.16
N ALA A 90 -3.78 -3.41 -8.80
CA ALA A 90 -3.98 -2.99 -7.41
C ALA A 90 -5.47 -2.73 -7.15
N THR A 91 -6.04 -3.43 -6.17
CA THR A 91 -7.44 -3.27 -5.74
C THR A 91 -7.50 -2.85 -4.28
N ARG A 92 -8.27 -1.78 -4.00
CA ARG A 92 -8.61 -1.37 -2.64
C ARG A 92 -9.94 -2.01 -2.25
N ILE A 93 -9.98 -2.65 -1.09
CA ILE A 93 -11.21 -3.12 -0.46
C ILE A 93 -11.65 -2.03 0.51
N VAL A 94 -12.92 -1.64 0.43
CA VAL A 94 -13.48 -0.54 1.20
C VAL A 94 -14.84 -0.96 1.72
N ALA A 95 -15.02 -0.87 3.03
CA ALA A 95 -16.30 -1.11 3.67
C ALA A 95 -17.23 0.11 3.49
N ARG A 96 -18.38 -0.11 2.86
CA ARG A 96 -19.41 0.91 2.66
C ARG A 96 -20.03 1.35 3.98
N ASP A 97 -20.44 2.61 4.04
CA ASP A 97 -21.08 3.23 5.21
C ASP A 97 -20.18 3.18 6.47
N THR A 98 -18.85 3.26 6.27
CA THR A 98 -17.88 3.23 7.37
C THR A 98 -16.93 4.43 7.32
N ILE A 99 -16.08 4.52 8.35
CA ILE A 99 -15.02 5.53 8.42
C ILE A 99 -14.04 5.46 7.24
N GLU A 100 -13.93 4.31 6.57
CA GLU A 100 -13.03 4.10 5.44
C GLU A 100 -13.37 5.02 4.25
N GLU A 101 -14.63 5.36 4.04
CA GLU A 101 -15.04 6.30 2.99
C GLU A 101 -14.49 7.71 3.25
N LYS A 102 -14.49 8.15 4.52
CA LYS A 102 -13.88 9.43 4.91
C LYS A 102 -12.37 9.43 4.75
N ILE A 103 -11.72 8.27 4.90
CA ILE A 103 -10.28 8.13 4.64
C ILE A 103 -10.00 8.33 3.15
N LEU A 104 -10.86 7.82 2.26
CA LEU A 104 -10.72 8.03 0.82
C LEU A 104 -10.95 9.48 0.41
N GLU A 105 -11.96 10.14 1.00
CA GLU A 105 -12.18 11.57 0.83
C GLU A 105 -10.95 12.37 1.24
N LEU A 106 -10.38 12.05 2.41
CA LEU A 106 -9.15 12.67 2.90
C LEU A 106 -7.96 12.48 1.95
N GLN A 107 -7.78 11.27 1.40
CA GLN A 107 -6.75 11.00 0.40
C GLN A 107 -6.97 11.84 -0.87
N ALA A 108 -8.22 11.96 -1.34
CA ALA A 108 -8.57 12.74 -2.52
C ALA A 108 -8.26 14.23 -2.31
N SER A 109 -8.63 14.79 -1.16
CA SER A 109 -8.28 16.17 -0.79
C SER A 109 -6.78 16.40 -0.76
N LYS A 110 -6.00 15.49 -0.15
CA LYS A 110 -4.53 15.57 -0.14
C LYS A 110 -3.93 15.54 -1.54
N ARG A 111 -4.43 14.68 -2.43
CA ARG A 111 -3.94 14.57 -3.80
C ARG A 111 -4.24 15.84 -4.60
N ALA A 112 -5.47 16.33 -4.55
CA ALA A 112 -5.87 17.56 -5.24
C ALA A 112 -5.01 18.75 -4.80
N LEU A 113 -4.71 18.83 -3.51
CA LEU A 113 -3.84 19.87 -2.96
C LEU A 113 -2.39 19.76 -3.46
N ALA A 114 -1.84 18.55 -3.49
CA ALA A 114 -0.51 18.30 -4.02
C ALA A 114 -0.41 18.66 -5.51
N ASP A 115 -1.42 18.28 -6.31
CA ASP A 115 -1.49 18.58 -7.74
C ASP A 115 -1.56 20.10 -7.99
N ALA A 116 -2.34 20.83 -7.19
CA ALA A 116 -2.44 22.29 -7.29
C ALA A 116 -1.10 22.99 -7.03
N ILE A 117 -0.31 22.50 -6.06
CA ILE A 117 1.02 23.03 -5.75
C ILE A 117 2.00 22.76 -6.91
N LEU A 118 1.99 21.52 -7.44
CA LEU A 118 2.90 21.10 -8.51
C LEU A 118 2.55 21.75 -9.86
N GLY A 119 1.27 22.03 -10.10
CA GLY A 119 0.76 22.68 -11.32
C GLY A 119 1.12 24.16 -11.47
N GLN A 120 1.79 24.77 -10.48
CA GLN A 120 2.13 26.21 -10.44
C GLN A 120 0.93 27.15 -10.64
N ASP A 121 -0.28 26.74 -10.23
CA ASP A 121 -1.45 27.62 -10.29
C ASP A 121 -1.43 28.55 -9.08
N GLN A 122 -0.79 29.72 -9.24
CA GLN A 122 -0.55 30.69 -8.16
C GLN A 122 -1.84 31.16 -7.46
N GLY A 123 -2.98 31.10 -8.17
CA GLY A 123 -4.29 31.43 -7.59
C GLY A 123 -4.73 30.43 -6.53
N VAL A 124 -4.49 29.13 -6.75
CA VAL A 124 -4.86 28.08 -5.79
C VAL A 124 -3.94 28.11 -4.58
N LEU A 125 -2.62 28.29 -4.77
CA LEU A 125 -1.64 28.41 -3.70
C LEU A 125 -2.00 29.52 -2.68
N SER A 126 -2.58 30.62 -3.14
CA SER A 126 -3.01 31.74 -2.28
C SER A 126 -4.24 31.43 -1.42
N GLN A 127 -5.02 30.40 -1.77
CA GLN A 127 -6.21 29.96 -1.07
C GLN A 127 -5.95 28.78 -0.13
N ILE A 128 -4.76 28.17 -0.19
CA ILE A 128 -4.38 27.07 0.70
C ILE A 128 -4.12 27.65 2.10
N GLY A 129 -5.02 27.34 3.03
CA GLY A 129 -4.87 27.71 4.43
C GLY A 129 -3.82 26.87 5.15
N ARG A 130 -3.47 27.32 6.36
CA ARG A 130 -2.51 26.61 7.23
C ARG A 130 -2.97 25.18 7.56
N ALA A 131 -4.27 24.98 7.74
CA ALA A 131 -4.84 23.66 8.07
C ALA A 131 -4.67 22.65 6.92
N GLU A 132 -4.88 23.09 5.67
CA GLU A 132 -4.65 22.25 4.49
C GLU A 132 -3.15 21.90 4.31
N LEU A 133 -2.25 22.84 4.57
CA LEU A 133 -0.80 22.58 4.57
C LEU A 133 -0.37 21.61 5.67
N GLU A 134 -0.91 21.76 6.89
CA GLU A 134 -0.65 20.83 7.99
C GLU A 134 -1.14 19.41 7.67
N LEU A 135 -2.23 19.28 6.90
CA LEU A 135 -2.76 18.02 6.40
C LEU A 135 -1.78 17.28 5.48
N LEU A 136 -0.97 17.97 4.67
CA LEU A 136 0.05 17.36 3.81
C LEU A 136 1.32 16.97 4.58
N LEU A 137 1.70 17.76 5.59
CA LEU A 137 2.98 17.65 6.28
C LEU A 137 2.96 16.70 7.48
N THR A 138 1.78 16.30 7.95
CA THR A 138 1.64 15.26 8.98
C THR A 138 2.05 13.91 8.41
N ARG A 139 2.96 13.21 9.12
CA ARG A 139 3.56 11.90 8.77
C ARG A 139 2.82 10.72 9.39
#